data_AF-A0A5B7AL41-F1
#
_entry.id   AF-A0A5B7AL41-F1
#
_cell.length_a   1.000
_cell.length_b   1.000
_cell.length_c   1.000
_cell.angle_alpha   90.00
_cell.angle_beta   90.00
_cell.angle_gamma   90.00
#
_symmetry.space_group_name_H-M   'P 1'
#
loop_
_entity.id
_entity.type
_entity.pdbx_description
1 polymer ?
#
loop_
_entity_poly.entity_id
_entity_poly.type
_entity_poly.pdbx_seq_one_letter_code
_entity_poly.pdbx_strand_id
1 'polypeptide(L)'
;VQKINAFKAPREKLLCILNCCRVINNLLLNASMSENRVPGADDFLPVLIYVMIKANPPQLHSNLKFIQLYRRQAELVSEAAYYFTNLVSAKSFIVDLDAKSLSIDETEFQESMQAARLVIRETRIKAPPALDEPAD
;
A
#
# COMPACT_ATOMS: atom_id res chain seq x y z
N VAL A 1 -7.38 2.64 -2.89
CA VAL A 1 -6.26 1.88 -3.52
C VAL A 1 -6.65 0.51 -4.06
N GLN A 2 -7.54 -0.26 -3.42
CA GLN A 2 -7.93 -1.61 -3.89
C GLN A 2 -8.47 -1.69 -5.33
N LYS A 3 -9.09 -0.61 -5.81
CA LYS A 3 -9.63 -0.52 -7.19
C LYS A 3 -8.57 -0.22 -8.27
N ILE A 4 -7.27 -0.19 -7.95
CA ILE A 4 -6.21 0.20 -8.90
C ILE A 4 -6.20 -0.65 -10.18
N ASN A 5 -6.58 -1.93 -10.07
CA ASN A 5 -6.65 -2.85 -11.20
C ASN A 5 -7.88 -2.68 -12.09
N ALA A 6 -8.90 -1.94 -11.64
CA ALA A 6 -10.06 -1.62 -12.48
C ALA A 6 -9.72 -0.61 -13.58
N PHE A 7 -8.60 0.11 -13.45
CA PHE A 7 -8.18 1.14 -14.39
C PHE A 7 -7.05 0.65 -15.28
N LYS A 8 -7.09 1.01 -16.57
CA LYS A 8 -6.04 0.68 -17.55
C LYS A 8 -5.04 1.81 -17.73
N ALA A 9 -5.49 3.07 -17.69
CA ALA A 9 -4.61 4.21 -17.94
C ALA A 9 -3.69 4.51 -16.73
N PRO A 10 -2.40 4.86 -16.95
CA PRO A 10 -1.47 5.19 -15.87
C PRO A 10 -1.93 6.41 -15.05
N ARG A 11 -2.64 7.36 -15.70
CA ARG A 11 -3.27 8.51 -15.04
C ARG A 11 -4.26 8.08 -13.97
N GLU A 12 -5.16 7.16 -14.31
CA GLU A 12 -6.27 6.76 -13.45
C GLU A 12 -5.78 5.88 -12.30
N LYS A 13 -4.81 5.00 -12.58
CA LYS A 13 -4.11 4.24 -11.54
C LYS A 13 -3.43 5.16 -10.53
N LEU A 14 -2.70 6.17 -11.03
CA LEU A 14 -2.09 7.20 -10.17
C LEU A 14 -3.15 7.97 -9.39
N LEU A 15 -4.28 8.35 -9.98
CA LEU A 15 -5.34 9.07 -9.27
C LEU A 15 -5.93 8.25 -8.11
N CYS A 16 -6.09 6.93 -8.26
CA CYS A 16 -6.54 6.04 -7.18
C CYS A 16 -5.57 6.08 -5.98
N ILE A 17 -4.28 6.18 -6.27
CA ILE A 17 -3.19 6.35 -5.32
C ILE A 17 -3.28 7.72 -4.63
N LEU A 18 -3.34 8.82 -5.40
CA LEU A 18 -3.36 10.17 -4.85
C LEU A 18 -4.58 10.41 -3.96
N ASN A 19 -5.74 9.88 -4.35
CA ASN A 19 -6.95 9.95 -3.54
C ASN A 19 -6.78 9.22 -2.20
N CYS A 20 -6.06 8.09 -2.17
CA CYS A 20 -5.74 7.40 -0.93
C CYS A 20 -4.87 8.28 -0.01
N CYS A 21 -3.82 8.89 -0.56
CA CYS A 21 -2.91 9.75 0.20
C CYS A 21 -3.62 11.00 0.75
N ARG A 22 -4.50 11.63 -0.03
CA ARG A 22 -5.31 12.77 0.40
C ARG A 22 -6.27 12.40 1.53
N VAL A 23 -6.92 11.24 1.44
CA VAL A 23 -7.77 10.75 2.55
C VAL A 23 -6.95 10.54 3.82
N ILE A 24 -5.77 9.93 3.72
CA ILE A 24 -4.87 9.76 4.89
C ILE A 24 -4.51 11.12 5.50
N ASN A 25 -4.08 12.09 4.69
CA ASN A 25 -3.72 13.42 5.17
C ASN A 25 -4.89 14.15 5.83
N ASN A 26 -6.09 14.06 5.24
CA ASN A 26 -7.30 14.66 5.84
C ASN A 26 -7.63 14.01 7.20
N LEU A 27 -7.48 12.69 7.33
CA LEU A 27 -7.69 12.00 8.60
C LEU A 27 -6.64 12.39 9.64
N LEU A 28 -5.37 12.51 9.25
CA LEU A 28 -4.29 12.96 10.12
C LEU A 28 -4.52 14.39 10.60
N LEU A 29 -4.92 15.29 9.70
CA LEU A 29 -5.26 16.67 10.04
C LEU A 29 -6.40 16.71 11.05
N ASN A 30 -7.47 15.94 10.83
CA ASN A 30 -8.60 15.88 11.75
C ASN A 30 -8.20 15.36 13.14
N ALA A 31 -7.32 14.37 13.20
CA ALA A 31 -6.81 13.82 14.46
C ALA A 31 -5.90 14.82 15.21
N SER A 32 -5.17 15.68 14.49
CA SER A 32 -4.25 16.65 15.09
C SER A 32 -4.87 18.02 15.39
N MET A 33 -6.17 18.21 15.12
CA MET A 33 -6.88 19.47 15.39
C MET A 33 -6.81 19.90 16.86
N SER A 34 -6.77 18.95 17.79
CA SER A 34 -6.64 19.23 19.23
C SER A 34 -5.22 19.58 19.67
N GLU A 35 -4.21 19.23 18.87
CA GLU A 35 -2.79 19.35 19.23
C GLU A 35 -2.10 20.56 18.60
N ASN A 36 -2.84 21.35 17.81
CA ASN A 36 -2.35 22.54 17.09
C ASN A 36 -1.06 22.28 16.28
N ARG A 37 -0.87 21.04 15.81
CA ARG A 37 0.27 20.59 15.01
C ARG A 37 -0.21 20.17 13.62
N VAL A 38 0.56 20.49 12.59
CA VAL A 38 0.30 20.05 11.22
C VAL A 38 1.05 18.73 10.99
N PRO A 39 0.38 17.64 10.60
CA PRO A 39 1.03 16.36 10.33
C PRO A 39 2.05 16.47 9.19
N GLY A 40 3.22 15.89 9.40
CA GLY A 40 4.32 15.87 8.44
C GLY A 40 4.50 14.53 7.74
N ALA A 41 5.63 14.36 7.06
CA ALA A 41 6.00 13.10 6.41
C ALA A 41 6.13 11.94 7.40
N ASP A 42 6.64 12.23 8.61
CA ASP A 42 6.85 11.22 9.66
C ASP A 42 5.53 10.76 10.31
N ASP A 43 4.48 11.57 10.26
CA ASP A 43 3.12 11.13 10.61
C ASP A 43 2.46 10.36 9.44
N PHE A 44 2.72 10.79 8.20
CA PHE A 44 2.08 10.25 7.01
C PHE A 44 2.58 8.88 6.58
N LEU A 45 3.90 8.70 6.46
CA LEU A 45 4.50 7.51 5.85
C LEU A 45 4.18 6.22 6.65
N PRO A 46 4.26 6.18 7.99
CA PRO A 46 3.87 5.00 8.76
C PRO A 46 2.40 4.63 8.54
N VAL A 47 1.50 5.62 8.46
CA VAL A 47 0.08 5.39 8.17
C VAL A 47 -0.11 4.87 6.75
N LEU A 48 0.63 5.39 5.78
CA LEU A 48 0.61 4.88 4.42
C LEU A 48 1.07 3.43 4.34
N ILE A 49 2.16 3.06 5.01
CA ILE A 49 2.65 1.66 5.10
C ILE A 49 1.56 0.77 5.68
N TYR A 50 0.97 1.16 6.81
CA TYR A 50 -0.11 0.41 7.46
C TYR A 50 -1.31 0.23 6.52
N VAL A 51 -1.76 1.30 5.85
CA VAL A 51 -2.89 1.24 4.89
C VAL A 51 -2.55 0.32 3.72
N MET A 52 -1.32 0.31 3.21
CA MET A 52 -0.91 -0.60 2.12
C MET A 52 -0.92 -2.07 2.56
N ILE A 53 -0.43 -2.37 3.77
CA ILE A 53 -0.48 -3.73 4.33
C ILE A 53 -1.92 -4.20 4.49
N LYS A 54 -2.78 -3.37 5.08
CA LYS A 54 -4.20 -3.71 5.33
C LYS A 54 -5.01 -3.80 4.04
N ALA A 55 -4.79 -2.90 3.09
CA ALA A 55 -5.51 -2.90 1.83
C ALA A 55 -5.07 -4.04 0.90
N ASN A 56 -3.80 -4.46 0.99
CA ASN A 56 -3.14 -5.49 0.18
C ASN A 56 -3.54 -5.43 -1.31
N PRO A 57 -3.32 -4.31 -2.01
CA PRO A 57 -3.78 -4.14 -3.38
C PRO A 57 -3.07 -5.16 -4.30
N PRO A 58 -3.82 -5.89 -5.15
CA PRO A 58 -3.26 -6.89 -6.03
C PRO A 58 -2.26 -6.27 -7.01
N GLN A 59 -1.14 -6.97 -7.24
CA GLN A 59 -0.11 -6.57 -8.20
C GLN A 59 0.45 -5.16 -7.95
N LEU A 60 0.57 -4.72 -6.68
CA LEU A 60 1.07 -3.39 -6.32
C LEU A 60 2.41 -3.07 -7.00
N HIS A 61 3.38 -3.99 -6.94
CA HIS A 61 4.69 -3.81 -7.57
C HIS A 61 4.56 -3.47 -9.06
N SER A 62 3.79 -4.27 -9.80
CA SER A 62 3.59 -4.09 -11.24
C SER A 62 2.85 -2.80 -11.56
N ASN A 63 1.84 -2.43 -10.75
CA ASN A 63 1.13 -1.17 -10.92
C ASN A 63 2.04 0.05 -10.73
N LEU A 64 2.88 0.06 -9.70
CA LEU A 64 3.82 1.16 -9.47
C LEU A 64 4.83 1.26 -10.61
N LYS A 65 5.40 0.14 -11.04
CA LYS A 65 6.33 0.10 -12.18
C LYS A 65 5.67 0.58 -13.48
N PHE A 66 4.41 0.17 -13.71
CA PHE A 66 3.65 0.63 -14.87
C PHE A 66 3.41 2.14 -14.86
N ILE A 67 3.02 2.72 -13.71
CA ILE A 67 2.87 4.17 -13.58
C ILE A 67 4.20 4.87 -13.85
N GLN A 68 5.29 4.39 -13.27
CA GLN A 68 6.63 4.97 -13.46
C GLN A 68 7.07 4.99 -14.92
N LEU A 69 6.78 3.93 -15.68
CA LEU A 69 7.22 3.80 -17.07
C LEU A 69 6.31 4.50 -18.08
N TYR A 70 5.00 4.54 -17.83
CA TYR A 70 4.01 4.96 -18.84
C TYR A 70 3.26 6.25 -18.48
N ARG A 71 3.46 6.84 -17.30
CA ARG A 71 2.94 8.18 -16.99
C ARG A 71 3.79 9.22 -17.71
N ARG A 72 3.14 10.23 -18.31
CA ARG A 72 3.85 11.39 -18.88
C ARG A 72 4.70 12.06 -17.80
N GLN A 73 6.02 12.14 -18.00
CA GLN A 73 6.95 12.63 -16.98
C GLN A 73 6.66 14.08 -16.55
N ALA A 74 6.23 14.93 -17.49
CA ALA A 74 5.82 16.32 -17.22
C ALA A 74 4.64 16.43 -16.23
N GLU A 75 3.91 15.34 -16.02
CA GLU A 75 2.72 15.28 -15.16
C GLU A 75 2.97 14.51 -13.85
N LEU A 76 4.19 14.00 -13.66
CA LEU A 76 4.63 13.35 -12.43
C LEU A 76 5.56 14.30 -11.68
N VAL A 77 5.00 15.43 -11.25
CA VAL A 77 5.70 16.53 -10.57
C VAL A 77 4.94 16.96 -9.32
N SER A 78 5.60 17.70 -8.42
CA SER A 78 4.99 18.25 -7.19
C SER A 78 4.30 17.19 -6.33
N GLU A 79 3.07 17.43 -5.87
CA GLU A 79 2.27 16.52 -5.02
C GLU A 79 2.21 15.09 -5.59
N ALA A 80 2.04 14.96 -6.91
CA ALA A 80 1.94 13.65 -7.56
C ALA A 80 3.26 12.86 -7.46
N ALA A 81 4.39 13.53 -7.69
CA ALA A 81 5.71 12.92 -7.53
C ALA A 81 5.98 12.57 -6.05
N TYR A 82 5.64 13.48 -5.14
CA TYR A 82 5.84 13.28 -3.70
C TYR A 82 5.12 12.03 -3.18
N TYR A 83 3.81 11.90 -3.46
CA TYR A 83 3.06 10.72 -3.01
C TYR A 83 3.50 9.44 -3.73
N PHE A 84 3.87 9.53 -5.02
CA PHE A 84 4.39 8.39 -5.74
C PHE A 84 5.70 7.89 -5.11
N THR A 85 6.63 8.78 -4.77
CA THR A 85 7.86 8.45 -4.05
C THR A 85 7.57 7.80 -2.71
N ASN A 86 6.66 8.36 -1.91
CA ASN A 86 6.27 7.78 -0.62
C ASN A 86 5.69 6.36 -0.76
N LEU A 87 4.93 6.08 -1.83
CA LEU A 87 4.42 4.74 -2.11
C LEU A 87 5.51 3.77 -2.54
N VAL A 88 6.46 4.22 -3.36
CA VAL A 88 7.63 3.41 -3.71
C VAL A 88 8.42 3.08 -2.45
N SER A 89 8.65 4.05 -1.56
CA SER A 89 9.30 3.83 -0.26
C SER A 89 8.51 2.87 0.63
N ALA A 90 7.20 3.05 0.75
CA ALA A 90 6.34 2.16 1.54
C ALA A 90 6.38 0.72 1.00
N LYS A 91 6.29 0.55 -0.33
CA LYS A 91 6.44 -0.75 -0.97
C LYS A 91 7.80 -1.37 -0.68
N SER A 92 8.89 -0.60 -0.77
CA SER A 92 10.24 -1.11 -0.49
C SER A 92 10.38 -1.53 0.98
N PHE A 93 9.90 -0.71 1.92
CA PHE A 93 9.86 -1.06 3.33
C PHE A 93 9.12 -2.38 3.60
N ILE A 94 7.94 -2.56 2.99
CA ILE A 94 7.15 -3.80 3.15
C ILE A 94 7.87 -5.03 2.60
N VAL A 95 8.62 -4.89 1.50
CA VAL A 95 9.36 -6.02 0.89
C VAL A 95 10.49 -6.49 1.78
N ASP A 96 11.19 -5.56 2.41
CA ASP A 96 12.37 -5.84 3.24
C ASP A 96 12.04 -5.88 4.75
N LEU A 97 10.76 -5.95 5.10
CA LEU A 97 10.28 -5.84 6.48
C LEU A 97 10.73 -7.03 7.34
N ASP A 98 11.33 -6.72 8.48
CA ASP A 98 11.77 -7.66 9.52
C ASP A 98 11.37 -7.21 10.94
N ALA A 99 11.73 -8.01 11.95
CA ALA A 99 11.42 -7.70 13.35
C ALA A 99 12.01 -6.37 13.81
N LYS A 100 13.26 -6.09 13.41
CA LYS A 100 13.97 -4.84 13.74
C LYS A 100 13.28 -3.62 13.16
N SER A 101 12.77 -3.72 11.93
CA SER A 101 12.02 -2.66 11.25
C SER A 101 10.75 -2.28 12.00
N LEU A 102 10.13 -3.24 12.70
CA LEU A 102 8.94 -3.02 13.53
C LEU A 102 9.25 -2.76 15.01
N SER A 103 10.53 -2.78 15.41
CA SER A 103 10.96 -2.65 16.80
C SER A 103 10.34 -3.69 17.75
N ILE A 104 10.19 -4.93 17.28
CA ILE A 104 9.71 -6.06 18.08
C ILE A 104 10.78 -7.15 18.20
N ASP A 105 10.62 -8.07 19.15
CA ASP A 105 11.52 -9.20 19.31
C ASP A 105 11.46 -10.16 18.11
N GLU A 106 12.61 -10.75 17.75
CA GLU A 106 12.68 -11.69 16.63
C GLU A 106 11.78 -12.92 16.87
N THR A 107 11.70 -13.39 18.11
CA THR A 107 10.85 -14.54 18.47
C THR A 107 9.38 -14.20 18.28
N GLU A 108 8.94 -13.03 18.80
CA GLU A 108 7.56 -12.54 18.65
C GLU A 108 7.17 -12.37 17.18
N PHE A 109 8.08 -11.83 16.36
CA PHE A 109 7.89 -11.69 14.92
C PHE A 109 7.72 -13.05 14.25
N GLN A 110 8.63 -14.00 14.50
CA GLN A 110 8.59 -15.33 13.88
C GLN A 110 7.34 -16.12 14.30
N GLU A 111 6.96 -16.08 15.57
CA GLU A 111 5.73 -16.70 16.07
C GLU A 111 4.50 -16.14 15.37
N SER A 112 4.40 -14.81 15.28
CA SER A 112 3.31 -14.13 14.57
C SER A 112 3.24 -14.50 13.08
N MET A 113 4.40 -14.55 12.41
CA MET A 113 4.50 -14.94 10.99
C MET A 113 4.13 -16.41 10.76
N GLN A 114 4.52 -17.31 11.66
CA GLN A 114 4.13 -18.72 11.60
C GLN A 114 2.62 -18.89 11.80
N ALA A 115 2.04 -18.23 12.80
CA ALA A 115 0.61 -18.25 13.03
C ALA A 115 -0.16 -17.73 11.80
N ALA A 116 0.27 -16.61 11.21
CA ALA A 116 -0.33 -16.06 10.00
C ALA A 116 -0.26 -17.02 8.79
N ARG A 117 0.86 -17.74 8.61
CA ARG A 117 1.02 -18.74 7.53
C ARG A 117 0.03 -19.89 7.67
N LEU A 118 -0.21 -20.37 8.90
CA LEU A 118 -1.19 -21.43 9.16
C LEU A 118 -2.60 -20.97 8.79
N VAL A 119 -2.99 -19.77 9.23
CA VAL A 119 -4.29 -19.17 8.88
C VAL A 119 -4.44 -19.03 7.36
N ILE A 120 -3.43 -18.52 6.65
CA ILE A 120 -3.47 -18.38 5.19
C ILE A 120 -3.62 -19.74 4.51
N ARG A 121 -2.88 -20.77 4.97
CA ARG A 121 -2.97 -22.12 4.43
C ARG A 121 -4.37 -22.71 4.60
N GLU A 122 -4.95 -22.58 5.78
CA GLU A 122 -6.32 -23.06 6.05
C GLU A 122 -7.36 -22.31 5.21
N THR A 123 -7.24 -20.99 5.10
CA THR A 123 -8.15 -20.15 4.32
C THR A 123 -8.09 -20.52 2.84
N ARG A 124 -6.89 -20.83 2.32
CA ARG A 124 -6.69 -21.22 0.92
C ARG A 124 -7.22 -22.63 0.60
N ILE A 125 -7.16 -23.56 1.55
CA ILE A 125 -7.74 -24.91 1.41
C ILE A 125 -9.27 -24.86 1.44
N LYS A 126 -9.86 -23.92 2.19
CA LYS A 126 -11.32 -23.73 2.27
C LYS A 126 -11.90 -22.92 1.11
N ALA A 127 -11.08 -22.21 0.34
CA ALA A 127 -11.53 -21.50 -0.85
C ALA A 127 -11.93 -22.53 -1.93
N PRO A 128 -13.14 -22.44 -2.53
CA PRO A 128 -13.51 -23.30 -3.65
C PRO A 128 -12.46 -23.17 -4.77
N PRO A 129 -12.17 -24.25 -5.53
CA PRO A 129 -11.35 -24.12 -6.72
C PRO A 129 -11.96 -23.02 -7.60
N ALA A 130 -11.15 -22.02 -7.96
CA ALA A 130 -11.57 -21.00 -8.90
C ALA A 130 -12.00 -21.74 -10.17
N LEU A 131 -13.28 -21.61 -10.53
CA LEU A 131 -13.81 -22.15 -11.77
C LEU A 131 -12.93 -21.58 -12.89
N ASP A 132 -12.23 -22.44 -13.60
CA ASP A 132 -11.61 -22.10 -14.88
C ASP A 132 -12.72 -21.47 -15.73
N GLU A 133 -12.67 -20.15 -15.93
CA GLU A 133 -13.54 -19.50 -16.91
C GLU A 133 -13.19 -20.08 -18.29
N PRO A 134 -14.17 -20.66 -19.02
CA PRO A 134 -13.91 -21.18 -20.34
C PRO A 134 -13.57 -20.01 -21.28
N ALA A 135 -12.59 -20.24 -22.15
CA ALA A 135 -12.29 -19.35 -23.24
C ALA A 135 -13.45 -19.37 -24.24
N ASP A 136 -14.12 -18.23 -24.39
CA ASP A 136 -14.90 -17.86 -25.58
C ASP A 136 -14.32 -16.57 -26.18
#